data_AF-A0AAU6K714-F1
#
_entry.id   AF-A0AAU6K714-F1
#
_cell.length_a   1.000
_cell.length_b   1.000
_cell.length_c   1.000
_cell.angle_alpha   90.00
_cell.angle_beta   90.00
_cell.angle_gamma   90.00
#
_symmetry.space_group_name_H-M   'P 1'
#
loop_
_entity.id
_entity.type
_entity.pdbx_description
1 polymer ?
#
loop_
_entity_poly.entity_id
_entity_poly.type
_entity_poly.pdbx_seq_one_letter_code
_entity_poly.pdbx_strand_id
1 'polypeptide(L)'
;MRLCTTRPTARRAWTVELRPGSGGPQLVCQQCDYRDALLAAVSARAAALGHLAGHARRDILPPYMRTCQCHERGCRWHPRHRGCAGPIRLLLAREQGGRRWRLADACAACASATAQAAVVPETFLRTDVTLPGGTACRRGRRPKGPGSQIRVREMLSYLAAALPSHAGAEARLLAVQCALRMDSEGQVRLPAGLLRGLRLARDPLPWNELEQARWIRRTSTASASADGVTVARILDATAFAQCPARPDRRSAADWALRTACAGAGDPSLRLAFLCLAAHADSSTGRGCVETDRIAHECGLAPAALVSMLDRLETSLSSWSVGLASGDLHWEMQSKRGQADGRAGVISRCG
;
A
#
# COMPACT_ATOMS: atom_id res chain seq x y z
N MET A 1 37.52 -41.99 -1.09
CA MET A 1 37.58 -40.52 -1.24
C MET A 1 36.30 -40.05 -1.91
N ARG A 2 35.40 -39.39 -1.16
CA ARG A 2 34.11 -38.92 -1.71
C ARG A 2 34.27 -37.51 -2.27
N LEU A 3 33.95 -37.36 -3.55
CA LEU A 3 33.93 -36.09 -4.28
C LEU A 3 32.81 -35.20 -3.72
N CYS A 4 33.18 -34.15 -2.99
CA CYS A 4 32.28 -33.07 -2.62
C CYS A 4 31.95 -32.25 -3.86
N THR A 5 30.83 -32.54 -4.52
CA THR A 5 30.24 -31.62 -5.49
C THR A 5 29.66 -30.43 -4.73
N THR A 6 30.39 -29.31 -4.74
CA THR A 6 29.91 -28.00 -4.29
C THR A 6 28.70 -27.62 -5.14
N ARG A 7 27.49 -27.86 -4.63
CA ARG A 7 26.26 -27.29 -5.18
C ARG A 7 26.42 -25.77 -5.30
N PRO A 8 26.00 -25.13 -6.39
CA PRO A 8 25.97 -23.68 -6.44
C PRO A 8 25.04 -23.22 -5.32
N THR A 9 25.57 -22.51 -4.33
CA THR A 9 24.76 -21.77 -3.36
C THR A 9 23.77 -20.92 -4.15
N ALA A 10 22.47 -21.20 -4.00
CA ALA A 10 21.41 -20.45 -4.64
C ALA A 10 21.54 -18.97 -4.26
N ARG A 11 22.07 -18.16 -5.18
CA ARG A 11 22.26 -16.73 -4.97
C ARG A 11 20.90 -16.07 -5.06
N ARG A 12 20.30 -15.75 -3.91
CA ARG A 12 19.05 -14.96 -3.83
C ARG A 12 19.34 -13.49 -4.05
N ALA A 13 19.87 -13.16 -5.23
CA ALA A 13 20.17 -11.81 -5.68
C ALA A 13 19.81 -11.69 -7.16
N TRP A 14 18.78 -10.90 -7.46
CA TRP A 14 18.28 -10.66 -8.81
C TRP A 14 18.43 -9.18 -9.14
N THR A 15 18.92 -8.88 -10.34
CA THR A 15 19.05 -7.50 -10.82
C THR A 15 18.32 -7.37 -12.14
N VAL A 16 17.48 -6.35 -12.25
CA VAL A 16 16.82 -5.93 -13.48
C VAL A 16 17.23 -4.52 -13.84
N GLU A 17 17.34 -4.26 -15.13
CA GLU A 17 17.76 -2.98 -15.69
C GLU A 17 16.73 -2.51 -16.72
N LEU A 18 16.36 -1.24 -16.64
CA LEU A 18 15.51 -0.54 -17.58
C LEU A 18 16.38 0.22 -18.57
N ARG A 19 16.45 -0.27 -19.81
CA ARG A 19 17.22 0.34 -20.89
C ARG A 19 16.30 1.14 -21.82
N PRO A 20 16.71 2.33 -22.29
CA PRO A 20 15.99 3.01 -23.36
C PRO A 20 16.13 2.21 -24.66
N GLY A 21 15.00 1.88 -25.31
CA GLY A 21 14.95 1.21 -26.61
C GLY A 21 14.15 2.04 -27.62
N SER A 22 14.31 1.74 -28.91
CA SER A 22 13.68 2.46 -30.02
C SER A 22 12.14 2.41 -30.03
N GLY A 23 11.53 1.49 -29.27
CA GLY A 23 10.08 1.35 -29.10
C GLY A 23 9.57 1.55 -27.67
N GLY A 24 10.40 2.10 -26.76
CA GLY A 24 10.06 2.27 -25.34
C GLY A 24 11.10 1.67 -24.38
N PRO A 25 10.92 1.82 -23.06
CA PRO A 25 11.83 1.22 -22.07
C PRO A 25 11.77 -0.31 -22.16
N GLN A 26 12.94 -0.95 -22.26
CA GLN A 26 13.10 -2.40 -22.26
C GLN A 26 13.56 -2.88 -20.89
N LEU A 27 12.91 -3.93 -20.36
CA LEU A 27 13.33 -4.59 -19.13
C LEU A 27 14.30 -5.73 -19.47
N VAL A 28 15.49 -5.68 -18.87
CA VAL A 28 16.50 -6.73 -19.00
C VAL A 28 16.77 -7.33 -17.63
N CYS A 29 16.56 -8.63 -17.48
CA CYS A 29 16.97 -9.37 -16.29
C CYS A 29 18.39 -9.94 -16.48
N GLN A 30 19.24 -9.85 -15.46
CA GLN A 30 20.58 -10.47 -15.52
C GLN A 30 20.57 -11.97 -15.14
N GLN A 31 19.44 -12.48 -14.64
CA GLN A 31 19.32 -13.84 -14.11
C GLN A 31 18.49 -14.79 -14.99
N CYS A 32 17.74 -14.25 -15.95
CA CYS A 32 17.02 -15.04 -16.94
C CYS A 32 17.04 -14.34 -18.29
N ASP A 33 16.79 -15.08 -19.37
CA ASP A 33 16.74 -14.54 -20.74
C ASP A 33 15.49 -13.67 -21.03
N TYR A 34 14.85 -13.15 -19.98
CA TYR A 34 13.72 -12.25 -20.12
C TYR A 34 14.17 -10.91 -20.69
N ARG A 35 13.75 -10.65 -21.93
CA ARG A 35 13.85 -9.36 -22.62
C ARG A 35 12.50 -9.09 -23.24
N ASP A 36 11.81 -8.08 -22.75
CA ASP A 36 10.53 -7.69 -23.32
C ASP A 36 10.43 -6.18 -23.46
N ALA A 37 9.79 -5.75 -24.54
CA ALA A 37 9.47 -4.35 -24.76
C ALA A 37 8.25 -4.00 -23.90
N LEU A 38 8.39 -3.02 -23.01
CA LEU A 38 7.30 -2.65 -22.14
C LEU A 38 6.24 -1.90 -22.95
N LEU A 39 5.03 -2.45 -22.99
CA LEU A 39 3.86 -1.80 -23.60
C LEU A 39 3.61 -0.45 -22.91
N ALA A 40 3.17 0.55 -23.68
CA ALA A 40 2.94 1.92 -23.20
C ALA A 40 1.99 2.03 -21.99
N ALA A 41 1.11 1.03 -21.79
CA ALA A 41 0.14 0.98 -20.69
C ALA A 41 0.72 0.50 -19.35
N VAL A 42 1.91 -0.10 -19.33
CA VAL A 42 2.53 -0.63 -18.10
C VAL A 42 3.70 0.25 -17.70
N SER A 43 3.66 0.82 -16.49
CA SER A 43 4.81 1.58 -16.01
C SER A 43 6.05 0.67 -15.96
N ALA A 44 7.16 1.13 -16.52
CA ALA A 44 8.39 0.35 -16.62
C ALA A 44 8.88 -0.17 -15.25
N ARG A 45 8.58 0.61 -14.21
CA ARG A 45 8.81 0.25 -12.81
C ARG A 45 7.93 -0.90 -12.34
N ALA A 46 6.61 -0.86 -12.60
CA ALA A 46 5.71 -1.93 -12.17
C ALA A 46 6.10 -3.27 -12.80
N ALA A 47 6.50 -3.27 -14.07
CA ALA A 47 7.01 -4.45 -14.74
C ALA A 47 8.32 -4.97 -14.11
N ALA A 48 9.27 -4.06 -13.80
CA ALA A 48 10.51 -4.43 -13.11
C ALA A 48 10.25 -5.08 -11.74
N LEU A 49 9.35 -4.51 -10.94
CA LEU A 49 8.99 -5.03 -9.62
C LEU A 49 8.21 -6.35 -9.72
N GLY A 50 7.26 -6.45 -10.64
CA GLY A 50 6.50 -7.68 -10.89
C GLY A 50 7.40 -8.84 -11.30
N HIS A 51 8.39 -8.57 -12.16
CA HIS A 51 9.38 -9.55 -12.58
C HIS A 51 10.29 -10.00 -11.44
N LEU A 52 10.82 -9.06 -10.65
CA LEU A 52 11.63 -9.37 -9.45
C LEU A 52 10.83 -10.16 -8.41
N ALA A 53 9.56 -9.83 -8.21
CA ALA A 53 8.68 -10.58 -7.31
C ALA A 53 8.42 -12.02 -7.82
N GLY A 54 8.36 -12.21 -9.15
CA GLY A 54 8.31 -13.53 -9.76
C GLY A 54 9.52 -14.40 -9.40
N HIS A 55 10.73 -13.84 -9.48
CA HIS A 55 11.95 -14.53 -9.03
C HIS A 55 11.90 -14.87 -7.54
N ALA A 56 11.56 -13.91 -6.68
CA ALA A 56 11.53 -14.12 -5.24
C ALA A 56 10.52 -15.20 -4.80
N ARG A 57 9.42 -15.38 -5.54
CA ARG A 57 8.41 -16.43 -5.32
C ARG A 57 8.81 -17.80 -5.87
N ARG A 58 9.63 -17.87 -6.92
CA ARG A 58 10.11 -19.15 -7.47
C ARG A 58 11.27 -19.71 -6.65
N ASP A 59 12.15 -18.83 -6.20
CA ASP A 59 13.36 -19.19 -5.46
C ASP A 59 13.13 -19.06 -3.94
N ILE A 60 12.12 -19.78 -3.42
CA ILE A 60 11.80 -19.79 -1.99
C ILE A 60 12.88 -20.56 -1.24
N LEU A 61 13.54 -19.88 -0.30
CA LEU A 61 14.52 -20.49 0.57
C LEU A 61 14.12 -20.32 2.05
N PRO A 62 14.20 -21.39 2.87
CA PRO A 62 13.95 -21.29 4.30
C PRO A 62 14.87 -20.28 4.97
N PRO A 63 14.43 -19.54 6.02
CA PRO A 63 15.23 -18.49 6.66
C PRO A 63 16.62 -18.95 7.12
N TYR A 64 16.74 -20.19 7.61
CA TYR A 64 17.99 -20.77 8.09
C TYR A 64 18.99 -21.12 6.98
N MET A 65 18.56 -21.15 5.71
CA MET A 65 19.43 -21.35 4.55
C MET A 65 19.78 -20.03 3.85
N ARG A 66 19.17 -18.91 4.26
CA ARG A 66 19.47 -17.60 3.67
C ARG A 66 20.80 -17.10 4.22
N THR A 67 21.62 -16.56 3.33
CA THR A 67 22.85 -15.84 3.67
C THR A 67 22.77 -14.42 3.15
N CYS A 68 23.38 -13.48 3.87
CA CYS A 68 23.49 -12.11 3.38
C CYS A 68 24.35 -12.13 2.12
N GLN A 69 23.78 -11.72 0.99
CA GLN A 69 24.45 -11.77 -0.31
C GLN A 69 25.53 -10.67 -0.48
N CYS A 70 25.91 -10.00 0.63
CA CYS A 70 26.92 -8.93 0.71
C CYS A 70 28.36 -9.41 0.42
N HIS A 71 28.58 -10.72 0.24
CA HIS A 71 29.82 -11.43 0.56
C HIS A 71 31.15 -10.71 0.22
N GLU A 72 32.05 -10.79 1.20
CA GLU A 72 33.33 -10.11 1.37
C GLU A 72 34.26 -10.15 0.14
N ARG A 73 34.37 -9.02 -0.57
CA ARG A 73 35.56 -8.48 -1.28
C ARG A 73 35.12 -7.35 -2.24
N GLY A 74 34.57 -6.28 -1.67
CA GLY A 74 34.24 -5.05 -2.43
C GLY A 74 32.76 -4.88 -2.76
N CYS A 75 31.87 -5.19 -1.83
CA CYS A 75 30.44 -4.99 -1.98
C CYS A 75 30.15 -3.51 -2.32
N ARG A 76 29.80 -3.22 -3.58
CA ARG A 76 29.44 -1.87 -4.07
C ARG A 76 28.04 -1.43 -3.63
N TRP A 77 27.36 -2.24 -2.80
CA TRP A 77 25.95 -2.07 -2.46
C TRP A 77 25.74 -0.97 -1.43
N HIS A 78 26.67 -0.85 -0.49
CA HIS A 78 26.62 0.13 0.58
C HIS A 78 28.03 0.64 0.89
N PRO A 79 28.16 1.82 1.50
CA PRO A 79 29.41 2.27 2.08
C PRO A 79 29.97 1.25 3.10
N ARG A 80 31.27 1.37 3.42
CA ARG A 80 31.92 0.49 4.40
C ARG A 80 31.24 0.67 5.78
N HIS A 81 30.82 -0.44 6.38
CA HIS A 81 30.30 -0.52 7.75
C HIS A 81 30.93 -1.71 8.49
N ARG A 82 30.61 -1.89 9.79
CA ARG A 82 31.31 -2.83 10.70
C ARG A 82 31.12 -4.32 10.40
N GLY A 83 30.46 -4.69 9.30
CA GLY A 83 30.29 -6.08 8.86
C GLY A 83 28.83 -6.53 8.86
N CYS A 84 28.56 -7.68 8.23
CA CYS A 84 27.19 -8.17 8.05
C CYS A 84 26.66 -8.74 9.40
N ALA A 85 25.59 -8.13 9.94
CA ALA A 85 25.01 -8.46 11.24
C ALA A 85 23.48 -8.30 11.26
N GLY A 86 22.82 -9.07 12.14
CA GLY A 86 21.36 -9.06 12.31
C GLY A 86 20.61 -10.02 11.37
N PRO A 87 19.27 -10.07 11.48
CA PRO A 87 18.46 -11.01 10.70
C PRO A 87 18.55 -10.70 9.20
N ILE A 88 18.55 -11.75 8.38
CA ILE A 88 18.54 -11.65 6.92
C ILE A 88 17.11 -11.45 6.44
N ARG A 89 16.91 -10.42 5.63
CA ARG A 89 15.64 -10.04 5.02
C ARG A 89 15.84 -9.82 3.53
N LEU A 90 14.75 -9.87 2.80
CA LEU A 90 14.78 -9.51 1.39
C LEU A 90 14.83 -7.98 1.25
N LEU A 91 15.83 -7.47 0.54
CA LEU A 91 16.08 -6.05 0.36
C LEU A 91 15.91 -5.67 -1.10
N LEU A 92 15.06 -4.69 -1.37
CA LEU A 92 14.91 -4.07 -2.68
C LEU A 92 15.71 -2.77 -2.71
N ALA A 93 16.76 -2.71 -3.52
CA ALA A 93 17.60 -1.54 -3.71
C ALA A 93 17.36 -0.91 -5.09
N ARG A 94 17.26 0.42 -5.11
CA ARG A 94 17.19 1.23 -6.33
C ARG A 94 18.57 1.82 -6.60
N GLU A 95 19.11 1.55 -7.79
CA GLU A 95 20.43 2.01 -8.22
C GLU A 95 20.33 2.90 -9.49
N GLN A 96 21.39 3.70 -9.73
CA GLN A 96 21.56 4.51 -10.94
C GLN A 96 20.32 5.36 -11.29
N GLY A 97 19.78 6.09 -10.31
CA GLY A 97 18.60 6.95 -10.51
C GLY A 97 17.28 6.20 -10.77
N GLY A 98 17.23 4.88 -10.57
CA GLY A 98 16.05 4.04 -10.84
C GLY A 98 16.06 3.27 -12.13
N ARG A 99 17.17 3.32 -12.87
CA ARG A 99 17.36 2.49 -14.07
C ARG A 99 17.73 1.06 -13.71
N ARG A 100 18.24 0.81 -12.51
CA ARG A 100 18.58 -0.53 -12.04
C ARG A 100 17.88 -0.83 -10.73
N TRP A 101 17.26 -1.99 -10.65
CA TRP A 101 16.59 -2.49 -9.46
C TRP A 101 17.20 -3.82 -9.07
N ARG A 102 17.59 -3.95 -7.80
CA ARG A 102 18.13 -5.19 -7.25
C ARG A 102 17.26 -5.67 -6.11
N LEU A 103 16.92 -6.95 -6.12
CA LEU A 103 16.25 -7.64 -5.02
C LEU A 103 17.21 -8.71 -4.50
N ALA A 104 17.64 -8.63 -3.25
CA ALA A 104 18.60 -9.56 -2.70
C ALA A 104 18.40 -9.81 -1.20
N ASP A 105 18.81 -10.99 -0.73
CA ASP A 105 18.89 -11.26 0.71
C ASP A 105 20.02 -10.43 1.35
N ALA A 106 19.68 -9.57 2.30
CA ALA A 106 20.61 -8.72 3.04
C ALA A 106 20.32 -8.75 4.55
N CYS A 107 21.37 -8.72 5.37
CA CYS A 107 21.24 -8.58 6.82
C CYS A 107 20.76 -7.17 7.19
N ALA A 108 20.21 -7.01 8.39
CA ALA A 108 19.71 -5.73 8.90
C ALA A 108 20.78 -4.62 8.84
N ALA A 109 22.04 -4.92 9.16
CA ALA A 109 23.13 -3.94 9.06
C ALA A 109 23.34 -3.47 7.61
N CYS A 110 23.43 -4.40 6.65
CA CYS A 110 23.56 -4.07 5.22
C CYS A 110 22.33 -3.32 4.68
N ALA A 111 21.13 -3.70 5.11
CA ALA A 111 19.90 -3.02 4.75
C ALA A 111 19.91 -1.55 5.22
N SER A 112 20.37 -1.29 6.44
CA SER A 112 20.47 0.07 6.98
C SER A 112 21.55 0.92 6.30
N ALA A 113 22.63 0.28 5.82
CA ALA A 113 23.74 0.98 5.17
C ALA A 113 23.51 1.24 3.67
N THR A 114 22.55 0.55 3.04
CA THR A 114 22.28 0.68 1.60
C THR A 114 21.38 1.89 1.35
N ALA A 115 21.90 2.90 0.65
CA ALA A 115 21.12 4.07 0.26
C ALA A 115 20.03 3.68 -0.78
N GLN A 116 18.86 4.32 -0.70
CA GLN A 116 17.72 4.06 -1.60
C GLN A 116 17.28 2.59 -1.64
N ALA A 117 17.24 1.93 -0.47
CA ALA A 117 16.74 0.57 -0.33
C ALA A 117 15.54 0.48 0.62
N ALA A 118 14.70 -0.52 0.39
CA ALA A 118 13.54 -0.84 1.20
C ALA A 118 13.54 -2.33 1.55
N VAL A 119 13.34 -2.66 2.83
CA VAL A 119 13.18 -4.04 3.28
C VAL A 119 11.80 -4.52 2.84
N VAL A 120 11.76 -5.62 2.08
CA VAL A 120 10.53 -6.27 1.66
C VAL A 120 10.05 -7.19 2.80
N PRO A 121 8.86 -6.94 3.37
CA PRO A 121 8.31 -7.80 4.41
C PRO A 121 8.17 -9.25 3.92
N GLU A 122 8.60 -10.22 4.73
CA GLU A 122 8.52 -11.64 4.37
C GLU A 122 7.08 -12.17 4.26
N THR A 123 6.10 -11.40 4.74
CA THR A 123 4.66 -11.67 4.60
C THR A 123 4.20 -11.71 3.13
N PHE A 124 4.95 -11.08 2.22
CA PHE A 124 4.65 -11.13 0.78
C PHE A 124 5.10 -12.43 0.08
N LEU A 125 5.82 -13.32 0.78
CA LEU A 125 6.42 -14.54 0.22
C LEU A 125 5.97 -15.84 0.88
N ARG A 126 5.15 -15.78 1.95
CA ARG A 126 4.66 -16.98 2.63
C ARG A 126 3.28 -17.38 2.10
N THR A 127 3.20 -18.56 1.49
CA THR A 127 2.01 -19.41 1.55
C THR A 127 2.17 -20.22 2.85
N ASP A 128 1.34 -19.96 3.85
CA ASP A 128 1.55 -20.52 5.19
C ASP A 128 1.21 -22.01 5.27
N VAL A 129 2.17 -22.80 5.79
CA VAL A 129 1.89 -24.07 6.49
C VAL A 129 1.88 -23.75 7.99
N THR A 130 0.73 -23.95 8.60
CA THR A 130 0.45 -23.74 10.03
C THR A 130 0.97 -24.92 10.86
N LEU A 131 1.63 -24.64 11.99
CA LEU A 131 1.82 -25.60 13.09
C LEU A 131 1.31 -24.96 14.38
N PRO A 132 0.56 -25.70 15.24
CA PRO A 132 -0.06 -25.15 16.43
C PRO A 132 0.78 -25.36 17.70
N GLY A 133 0.62 -24.46 18.67
CA GLY A 133 0.90 -24.73 20.08
C GLY A 133 1.89 -23.76 20.72
N GLY A 134 1.41 -22.97 21.69
CA GLY A 134 2.28 -22.15 22.55
C GLY A 134 1.49 -21.16 23.40
N THR A 135 1.27 -21.55 24.65
CA THR A 135 0.47 -20.92 25.70
C THR A 135 0.74 -19.43 25.98
N ALA A 136 -0.33 -18.76 26.44
CA ALA A 136 -0.37 -17.37 26.83
C ALA A 136 0.62 -17.00 27.96
N CYS A 137 1.37 -15.90 27.80
CA CYS A 137 1.77 -15.06 28.92
C CYS A 137 2.09 -13.60 28.52
N ARG A 138 1.46 -12.70 29.30
CA ARG A 138 1.80 -11.33 29.72
C ARG A 138 2.13 -10.24 28.68
N ARG A 139 1.40 -9.14 28.86
CA ARG A 139 1.40 -7.88 28.09
C ARG A 139 2.76 -7.18 28.16
N GLY A 140 3.66 -7.55 27.25
CA GLY A 140 4.76 -6.68 26.82
C GLY A 140 4.20 -5.62 25.87
N ARG A 141 4.48 -4.34 26.14
CA ARG A 141 4.15 -3.20 25.28
C ARG A 141 4.74 -3.48 23.89
N ARG A 142 3.88 -3.90 22.95
CA ARG A 142 4.30 -4.25 21.58
C ARG A 142 4.96 -3.02 20.93
N PRO A 143 5.98 -3.21 20.07
CA PRO A 143 6.48 -2.13 19.23
C PRO A 143 5.30 -1.52 18.47
N LYS A 144 5.19 -0.19 18.50
CA LYS A 144 4.13 0.57 17.84
C LYS A 144 4.11 0.13 16.38
N GLY A 145 3.08 -0.61 15.98
CA GLY A 145 2.94 -1.07 14.60
C GLY A 145 2.91 0.12 13.64
N PRO A 146 2.97 -0.14 12.32
CA PRO A 146 2.72 0.86 11.29
C PRO A 146 1.54 1.75 11.70
N GLY A 147 1.73 3.07 11.68
CA GLY A 147 0.70 4.02 12.11
C GLY A 147 -0.61 3.83 11.34
N SER A 148 -1.74 4.25 11.93
CA SER A 148 -3.08 4.15 11.34
C SER A 148 -3.13 4.50 9.85
N GLN A 149 -2.38 5.52 9.43
CA GLN A 149 -2.27 5.97 8.05
C GLN A 149 -1.69 4.91 7.10
N ILE A 150 -0.58 4.27 7.48
CA ILE A 150 0.06 3.21 6.67
C ILE A 150 -0.92 2.04 6.50
N ARG A 151 -1.69 1.71 7.54
CA ARG A 151 -2.70 0.65 7.48
C ARG A 151 -3.83 0.97 6.51
N VAL A 152 -4.28 2.22 6.53
CA VAL A 152 -5.32 2.66 5.59
C VAL A 152 -4.78 2.65 4.17
N ARG A 153 -3.53 3.07 3.95
CA ARG A 153 -2.87 2.96 2.64
C ARG A 153 -2.80 1.52 2.13
N GLU A 154 -2.36 0.58 2.97
CA GLU A 154 -2.32 -0.85 2.64
C GLU A 154 -3.72 -1.37 2.28
N MET A 155 -4.73 -0.98 3.06
CA MET A 155 -6.12 -1.37 2.82
C MET A 155 -6.69 -0.80 1.53
N LEU A 156 -6.42 0.48 1.23
CA LEU A 156 -6.84 1.11 -0.03
C LEU A 156 -6.20 0.43 -1.24
N SER A 157 -4.90 0.14 -1.18
CA SER A 157 -4.21 -0.59 -2.25
C SER A 157 -4.77 -2.01 -2.43
N TYR A 158 -5.14 -2.71 -1.35
CA TYR A 158 -5.81 -4.00 -1.44
C TYR A 158 -7.21 -3.88 -2.08
N LEU A 159 -8.03 -2.94 -1.61
CA LEU A 159 -9.39 -2.75 -2.12
C LEU A 159 -9.40 -2.32 -3.59
N ALA A 160 -8.39 -1.57 -4.04
CA ALA A 160 -8.22 -1.23 -5.45
C ALA A 160 -8.09 -2.48 -6.33
N ALA A 161 -7.40 -3.51 -5.83
CA ALA A 161 -7.22 -4.78 -6.52
C ALA A 161 -8.41 -5.75 -6.34
N ALA A 162 -9.09 -5.71 -5.20
CA ALA A 162 -10.18 -6.64 -4.86
C ALA A 162 -11.55 -6.19 -5.38
N LEU A 163 -11.79 -4.88 -5.49
CA LEU A 163 -13.05 -4.32 -5.95
C LEU A 163 -13.02 -4.00 -7.45
N PRO A 164 -14.09 -4.30 -8.18
CA PRO A 164 -14.18 -3.98 -9.60
C PRO A 164 -14.21 -2.47 -9.83
N SER A 165 -13.91 -2.05 -11.06
CA SER A 165 -13.92 -0.63 -11.47
C SER A 165 -15.30 0.02 -11.38
N HIS A 166 -16.38 -0.76 -11.46
CA HIS A 166 -17.75 -0.25 -11.31
C HIS A 166 -18.16 0.00 -9.85
N ALA A 167 -17.37 -0.46 -8.86
CA ALA A 167 -17.64 -0.13 -7.47
C ALA A 167 -17.36 1.35 -7.23
N GLY A 168 -18.42 2.11 -6.94
CA GLY A 168 -18.39 3.54 -6.75
C GLY A 168 -17.64 3.97 -5.48
N ALA A 169 -17.45 5.28 -5.35
CA ALA A 169 -16.70 5.85 -4.23
C ALA A 169 -17.33 5.52 -2.86
N GLU A 170 -18.66 5.48 -2.80
CA GLU A 170 -19.40 5.12 -1.60
C GLU A 170 -19.17 3.66 -1.18
N ALA A 171 -19.23 2.73 -2.12
CA ALA A 171 -18.94 1.32 -1.89
C ALA A 171 -17.48 1.13 -1.42
N ARG A 172 -16.54 1.85 -2.02
CA ARG A 172 -15.12 1.82 -1.61
C ARG A 172 -14.90 2.36 -0.20
N LEU A 173 -15.53 3.50 0.17
CA LEU A 173 -15.48 4.04 1.54
C LEU A 173 -16.08 3.07 2.56
N LEU A 174 -17.20 2.45 2.21
CA LEU A 174 -17.84 1.42 3.02
C LEU A 174 -16.91 0.21 3.19
N ALA A 175 -16.30 -0.26 2.10
CA ALA A 175 -15.38 -1.40 2.11
C ALA A 175 -14.15 -1.14 2.99
N VAL A 176 -13.59 0.07 2.98
CA VAL A 176 -12.50 0.47 3.90
C VAL A 176 -12.94 0.29 5.35
N GLN A 177 -14.13 0.80 5.72
CA GLN A 177 -14.62 0.65 7.10
C GLN A 177 -14.92 -0.81 7.45
N CYS A 178 -15.49 -1.58 6.54
CA CYS A 178 -15.76 -3.00 6.73
C CYS A 178 -14.47 -3.77 6.99
N ALA A 179 -13.47 -3.64 6.11
CA ALA A 179 -12.22 -4.37 6.21
C ALA A 179 -11.42 -4.00 7.46
N LEU A 180 -11.42 -2.73 7.87
CA LEU A 180 -10.73 -2.30 9.08
C LEU A 180 -11.50 -2.63 10.37
N ARG A 181 -12.80 -2.96 10.31
CA ARG A 181 -13.62 -3.26 11.50
C ARG A 181 -14.03 -4.73 11.62
N MET A 182 -13.68 -5.57 10.65
CA MET A 182 -14.01 -6.99 10.72
C MET A 182 -13.32 -7.70 11.89
N ASP A 183 -13.98 -8.71 12.45
CA ASP A 183 -13.39 -9.60 13.43
C ASP A 183 -12.54 -10.70 12.77
N SER A 184 -12.17 -11.73 13.52
CA SER A 184 -11.41 -12.88 13.01
C SER A 184 -12.20 -13.79 12.09
N GLU A 185 -13.54 -13.68 12.10
CA GLU A 185 -14.45 -14.45 11.24
C GLU A 185 -14.92 -13.65 10.02
N GLY A 186 -14.41 -12.43 9.86
CA GLY A 186 -14.78 -11.53 8.77
C GLY A 186 -16.14 -10.86 9.00
N GLN A 187 -16.72 -10.97 10.19
CA GLN A 187 -17.95 -10.28 10.51
C GLN A 187 -17.67 -8.82 10.87
N VAL A 188 -18.49 -7.93 10.34
CA VAL A 188 -18.45 -6.50 10.55
C VAL A 188 -19.76 -6.07 11.18
N ARG A 189 -19.67 -5.26 12.23
CA ARG A 189 -20.82 -4.58 12.84
C ARG A 189 -20.62 -3.07 12.68
N LEU A 190 -21.47 -2.44 11.87
CA LEU A 190 -21.43 -1.00 11.60
C LEU A 190 -22.61 -0.30 12.28
N PRO A 191 -22.37 0.60 13.25
CA PRO A 191 -23.43 1.43 13.83
C PRO A 191 -23.98 2.43 12.81
N ALA A 192 -25.27 2.74 12.87
CA ALA A 192 -25.92 3.73 12.01
C ALA A 192 -25.25 5.11 12.10
N GLY A 193 -24.71 5.49 13.27
CA GLY A 193 -23.96 6.74 13.44
C GLY A 193 -22.72 6.83 12.54
N LEU A 194 -22.02 5.71 12.31
CA LEU A 194 -20.88 5.65 11.40
C LEU A 194 -21.33 5.83 9.95
N LEU A 195 -22.38 5.12 9.55
CA LEU A 195 -22.94 5.24 8.20
C LEU A 195 -23.45 6.67 7.94
N ARG A 196 -24.06 7.32 8.95
CA ARG A 196 -24.46 8.73 8.88
C ARG A 196 -23.27 9.68 8.72
N GLY A 197 -22.17 9.44 9.43
CA GLY A 197 -20.94 10.23 9.29
C GLY A 197 -20.36 10.18 7.87
N LEU A 198 -20.39 9.00 7.26
CA LEU A 198 -20.00 8.81 5.86
C LEU A 198 -21.05 9.28 4.85
N ARG A 199 -22.26 9.63 5.30
CA ARG A 199 -23.46 9.94 4.49
C ARG A 199 -24.01 8.75 3.68
N LEU A 200 -23.73 7.52 4.12
CA LEU A 200 -24.13 6.25 3.48
C LEU A 200 -25.37 5.60 4.13
N ALA A 201 -25.96 6.21 5.15
CA ALA A 201 -26.98 5.56 5.98
C ALA A 201 -28.32 5.28 5.28
N ARG A 202 -28.63 6.01 4.21
CA ARG A 202 -29.93 5.93 3.52
C ARG A 202 -29.85 5.23 2.16
N ASP A 203 -28.65 5.07 1.62
CA ASP A 203 -28.46 4.50 0.29
C ASP A 203 -28.11 3.00 0.38
N PRO A 204 -28.94 2.10 -0.17
CA PRO A 204 -28.61 0.68 -0.25
C PRO A 204 -27.61 0.37 -1.37
N LEU A 205 -27.39 1.27 -2.33
CA LEU A 205 -26.59 1.05 -3.53
C LEU A 205 -25.13 0.65 -3.22
N PRO A 206 -24.41 1.29 -2.26
CA PRO A 206 -23.06 0.87 -1.89
C PRO A 206 -22.98 -0.56 -1.38
N TRP A 207 -24.02 -1.02 -0.67
CA TRP A 207 -24.10 -2.41 -0.21
C TRP A 207 -24.37 -3.36 -1.37
N ASN A 208 -25.28 -2.99 -2.27
CA ASN A 208 -25.63 -3.80 -3.44
C ASN A 208 -24.41 -3.98 -4.36
N GLU A 209 -23.63 -2.94 -4.62
CA GLU A 209 -22.40 -3.02 -5.41
C GLU A 209 -21.39 -4.00 -4.80
N LEU A 210 -21.16 -3.93 -3.49
CA LEU A 210 -20.23 -4.83 -2.81
C LEU A 210 -20.72 -6.28 -2.77
N GLU A 211 -22.05 -6.49 -2.70
CA GLU A 211 -22.65 -7.82 -2.79
C GLU A 211 -22.59 -8.39 -4.22
N GLN A 212 -22.82 -7.56 -5.24
CA GLN A 212 -22.66 -7.91 -6.65
C GLN A 212 -21.21 -8.27 -6.97
N ALA A 213 -20.25 -7.53 -6.40
CA ALA A 213 -18.83 -7.84 -6.46
C ALA A 213 -18.43 -9.09 -5.65
N ARG A 214 -19.38 -9.75 -4.96
CA ARG A 214 -19.15 -10.92 -4.09
C ARG A 214 -18.10 -10.67 -3.00
N TRP A 215 -17.87 -9.41 -2.65
CA TRP A 215 -16.87 -9.01 -1.66
C TRP A 215 -17.45 -9.08 -0.25
N ILE A 216 -18.74 -8.75 -0.09
CA ILE A 216 -19.45 -8.79 1.18
C ILE A 216 -20.82 -9.46 1.04
N ARG A 217 -21.37 -9.93 2.16
CA ARG A 217 -22.76 -10.38 2.29
C ARG A 217 -23.39 -9.80 3.55
N ARG A 218 -24.50 -9.08 3.44
CA ARG A 218 -25.28 -8.68 4.62
C ARG A 218 -25.92 -9.90 5.25
N THR A 219 -25.78 -10.06 6.57
CA THR A 219 -26.28 -11.23 7.31
C THR A 219 -27.64 -10.99 7.95
N SER A 220 -28.15 -9.75 7.94
CA SER A 220 -29.52 -9.45 8.37
C SER A 220 -30.18 -8.49 7.38
N THR A 221 -31.27 -8.95 6.77
CA THR A 221 -32.22 -8.16 5.96
C THR A 221 -33.60 -8.11 6.60
N ALA A 222 -33.78 -8.71 7.77
CA ALA A 222 -35.08 -8.85 8.42
C ALA A 222 -35.31 -7.74 9.44
N SER A 223 -36.05 -6.72 9.02
CA SER A 223 -36.52 -5.59 9.83
C SER A 223 -35.40 -4.68 10.34
N ALA A 224 -35.68 -3.38 10.43
CA ALA A 224 -34.80 -2.42 11.07
C ALA A 224 -34.36 -3.00 12.43
N SER A 225 -33.08 -3.37 12.55
CA SER A 225 -32.52 -3.77 13.84
C SER A 225 -32.85 -2.64 14.81
N ALA A 226 -33.60 -2.95 15.87
CA ALA A 226 -34.01 -1.98 16.88
C ALA A 226 -32.80 -1.21 17.47
N ASP A 227 -31.60 -1.77 17.31
CA ASP A 227 -30.32 -1.23 17.75
C ASP A 227 -29.60 -0.36 16.72
N GLY A 228 -30.12 -0.23 15.49
CA GLY A 228 -29.50 0.58 14.43
C GLY A 228 -28.09 0.11 14.01
N VAL A 229 -27.81 -1.19 14.08
CA VAL A 229 -26.52 -1.79 13.69
C VAL A 229 -26.69 -2.65 12.45
N THR A 230 -25.90 -2.40 11.41
CA THR A 230 -25.81 -3.24 10.22
C THR A 230 -24.73 -4.30 10.41
N VAL A 231 -25.08 -5.57 10.17
CA VAL A 231 -24.14 -6.70 10.25
C VAL A 231 -23.90 -7.29 8.87
N ALA A 232 -22.65 -7.51 8.53
CA ALA A 232 -22.23 -8.06 7.26
C ALA A 232 -20.99 -8.95 7.42
N ARG A 233 -20.74 -9.83 6.46
CA ARG A 233 -19.58 -10.73 6.43
C ARG A 233 -18.77 -10.50 5.16
N ILE A 234 -17.48 -10.24 5.32
CA ILE A 234 -16.52 -10.18 4.21
C ILE A 234 -16.26 -11.59 3.72
N LEU A 235 -16.37 -11.79 2.40
CA LEU A 235 -16.23 -13.09 1.74
C LEU A 235 -14.82 -13.31 1.18
N ASP A 236 -14.05 -12.25 1.02
CA ASP A 236 -12.69 -12.32 0.48
C ASP A 236 -11.68 -12.75 1.55
N ALA A 237 -11.12 -13.96 1.37
CA ALA A 237 -10.11 -14.54 2.25
C ALA A 237 -8.81 -13.71 2.29
N THR A 238 -8.49 -12.97 1.23
CA THR A 238 -7.26 -12.16 1.17
C THR A 238 -7.33 -10.94 2.08
N ALA A 239 -8.53 -10.44 2.41
CA ALA A 239 -8.72 -9.40 3.43
C ALA A 239 -8.19 -9.84 4.81
N PHE A 240 -8.25 -11.13 5.12
CA PHE A 240 -7.79 -11.69 6.39
C PHE A 240 -6.27 -11.77 6.46
N ALA A 241 -5.59 -12.01 5.33
CA ALA A 241 -4.13 -12.02 5.27
C ALA A 241 -3.53 -10.61 5.48
N GLN A 242 -4.29 -9.56 5.18
CA GLN A 242 -3.88 -8.16 5.37
C GLN A 242 -4.18 -7.62 6.79
N CYS A 243 -4.64 -8.47 7.74
CA CYS A 243 -5.15 -8.01 9.04
C CYS A 243 -4.09 -7.94 10.17
N PRO A 244 -3.74 -6.74 10.66
CA PRO A 244 -2.98 -6.58 11.90
C PRO A 244 -3.85 -6.81 13.16
N ALA A 245 -3.24 -6.72 14.35
CA ALA A 245 -3.91 -6.94 15.63
C ALA A 245 -5.13 -6.00 15.85
N ARG A 246 -6.14 -6.50 16.57
CA ARG A 246 -7.43 -5.82 16.85
C ARG A 246 -7.36 -4.33 17.26
N PRO A 247 -6.46 -3.87 18.16
CA PRO A 247 -6.42 -2.46 18.55
C PRO A 247 -5.97 -1.54 17.41
N ASP A 248 -4.96 -1.95 16.64
CA ASP A 248 -4.43 -1.17 15.52
C ASP A 248 -5.49 -0.96 14.43
N ARG A 249 -6.33 -1.99 14.22
CA ARG A 249 -7.45 -1.95 13.27
C ARG A 249 -8.49 -0.89 13.62
N ARG A 250 -8.89 -0.79 14.90
CA ARG A 250 -9.86 0.23 15.34
C ARG A 250 -9.31 1.64 15.18
N SER A 251 -8.05 1.86 15.59
CA SER A 251 -7.41 3.17 15.42
C SER A 251 -7.24 3.55 13.95
N ALA A 252 -7.01 2.59 13.05
CA ALA A 252 -6.98 2.82 11.61
C ALA A 252 -8.37 3.15 11.05
N ALA A 253 -9.41 2.39 11.45
CA ALA A 253 -10.79 2.63 11.04
C ALA A 253 -11.30 4.01 11.47
N ASP A 254 -11.01 4.40 12.72
CA ASP A 254 -11.39 5.70 13.27
C ASP A 254 -10.62 6.84 12.60
N TRP A 255 -9.34 6.64 12.28
CA TRP A 255 -8.57 7.61 11.50
C TRP A 255 -9.18 7.77 10.10
N ALA A 256 -9.46 6.67 9.39
CA ALA A 256 -10.06 6.70 8.06
C ALA A 256 -11.41 7.42 8.06
N LEU A 257 -12.25 7.14 9.07
CA LEU A 257 -13.56 7.78 9.22
C LEU A 257 -13.41 9.29 9.42
N ARG A 258 -12.56 9.74 10.36
CA ARG A 258 -12.34 11.17 10.60
C ARG A 258 -11.75 11.88 9.40
N THR A 259 -10.82 11.26 8.70
CA THR A 259 -10.19 11.80 7.49
C THR A 259 -11.21 11.93 6.37
N ALA A 260 -11.99 10.89 6.08
CA ALA A 260 -13.05 10.95 5.07
C ALA A 260 -14.14 11.98 5.41
N CYS A 261 -14.52 12.12 6.68
CA CYS A 261 -15.47 13.15 7.12
C CYS A 261 -14.91 14.57 7.06
N ALA A 262 -13.58 14.74 7.18
CA ALA A 262 -12.92 16.02 7.01
C ALA A 262 -12.84 16.43 5.53
N GLY A 263 -12.84 15.48 4.61
CA GLY A 263 -13.06 15.73 3.19
C GLY A 263 -14.45 16.33 2.98
N ALA A 264 -14.49 17.58 2.55
CA ALA A 264 -15.75 18.23 2.20
C ALA A 264 -16.28 17.70 0.86
N GLY A 265 -17.59 17.84 0.64
CA GLY A 265 -18.23 17.52 -0.63
C GLY A 265 -18.75 16.09 -0.76
N ASP A 266 -18.84 15.66 -2.02
CA ASP A 266 -19.41 14.38 -2.44
C ASP A 266 -18.54 13.16 -2.04
N PRO A 267 -19.06 11.92 -2.12
CA PRO A 267 -18.32 10.73 -1.74
C PRO A 267 -17.01 10.51 -2.50
N SER A 268 -16.92 10.93 -3.75
CA SER A 268 -15.72 10.81 -4.58
C SER A 268 -14.62 11.74 -4.07
N LEU A 269 -14.96 12.98 -3.71
CA LEU A 269 -14.03 13.93 -3.09
C LEU A 269 -13.54 13.44 -1.72
N ARG A 270 -14.44 12.83 -0.92
CA ARG A 270 -14.07 12.23 0.38
C ARG A 270 -13.11 11.07 0.23
N LEU A 271 -13.34 10.20 -0.75
CA LEU A 271 -12.46 9.08 -1.05
C LEU A 271 -11.10 9.57 -1.57
N ALA A 272 -11.09 10.51 -2.51
CA ALA A 272 -9.86 11.10 -3.03
C ALA A 272 -9.05 11.77 -1.90
N PHE A 273 -9.70 12.55 -1.05
CA PHE A 273 -9.07 13.16 0.12
C PHE A 273 -8.50 12.10 1.07
N LEU A 274 -9.23 11.02 1.34
CA LEU A 274 -8.74 9.89 2.16
C LEU A 274 -7.50 9.23 1.54
N CYS A 275 -7.50 8.99 0.22
CA CYS A 275 -6.36 8.41 -0.50
C CYS A 275 -5.14 9.33 -0.40
N LEU A 276 -5.27 10.61 -0.75
CA LEU A 276 -4.20 11.59 -0.64
C LEU A 276 -3.69 11.71 0.80
N ALA A 277 -4.57 11.68 1.79
CA ALA A 277 -4.19 11.73 3.20
C ALA A 277 -3.46 10.45 3.64
N ALA A 278 -3.81 9.29 3.09
CA ALA A 278 -3.14 8.02 3.40
C ALA A 278 -1.71 7.94 2.82
N HIS A 279 -1.46 8.66 1.72
CA HIS A 279 -0.16 8.72 1.04
C HIS A 279 0.70 9.94 1.40
N ALA A 280 0.15 10.92 2.11
CA ALA A 280 0.90 12.05 2.62
C ALA A 280 1.86 11.64 3.75
N ASP A 281 2.95 12.37 3.93
CA ASP A 281 3.77 12.26 5.13
C ASP A 281 3.04 12.88 6.33
N SER A 282 2.98 12.15 7.44
CA SER A 282 2.22 12.57 8.63
C SER A 282 2.73 13.86 9.30
N SER A 283 3.99 14.24 9.06
CA SER A 283 4.62 15.40 9.70
C SER A 283 4.53 16.66 8.84
N THR A 284 4.64 16.51 7.51
CA THR A 284 4.67 17.62 6.55
C THR A 284 3.38 17.79 5.78
N GLY A 285 2.51 16.76 5.75
CA GLY A 285 1.30 16.75 4.92
C GLY A 285 1.57 16.65 3.43
N ARG A 286 2.83 16.51 3.00
CA ARG A 286 3.22 16.38 1.60
C ARG A 286 3.17 14.92 1.14
N GLY A 287 2.67 14.70 -0.07
CA GLY A 287 2.67 13.39 -0.70
C GLY A 287 3.23 13.42 -2.11
N CYS A 288 3.73 12.28 -2.55
CA CYS A 288 4.25 12.05 -3.89
C CYS A 288 3.97 10.59 -4.28
N VAL A 289 3.06 10.38 -5.22
CA VAL A 289 2.63 9.05 -5.69
C VAL A 289 2.23 9.13 -7.16
N GLU A 290 2.41 8.03 -7.89
CA GLU A 290 1.94 7.86 -9.26
C GLU A 290 0.44 8.22 -9.38
N THR A 291 0.11 9.11 -10.32
CA THR A 291 -1.28 9.58 -10.53
C THR A 291 -2.25 8.41 -10.74
N ASP A 292 -1.84 7.44 -11.55
CA ASP A 292 -2.62 6.23 -11.86
C ASP A 292 -2.94 5.40 -10.62
N ARG A 293 -2.03 5.36 -9.64
CA ARG A 293 -2.25 4.61 -8.41
C ARG A 293 -3.35 5.24 -7.56
N ILE A 294 -3.32 6.56 -7.38
CA ILE A 294 -4.38 7.26 -6.63
C ILE A 294 -5.72 7.14 -7.36
N ALA A 295 -5.71 7.26 -8.69
CA ALA A 295 -6.91 7.12 -9.51
C ALA A 295 -7.49 5.70 -9.36
N HIS A 296 -6.66 4.67 -9.41
CA HIS A 296 -7.05 3.27 -9.25
C HIS A 296 -7.62 2.98 -7.85
N GLU A 297 -7.01 3.52 -6.79
CA GLU A 297 -7.55 3.40 -5.42
C GLU A 297 -8.92 4.07 -5.30
N CYS A 298 -9.14 5.18 -5.99
CA CYS A 298 -10.43 5.88 -6.06
C CYS A 298 -11.46 5.20 -7.00
N GLY A 299 -11.05 4.23 -7.82
CA GLY A 299 -11.92 3.61 -8.83
C GLY A 299 -12.17 4.51 -10.06
N LEU A 300 -11.22 5.38 -10.40
CA LEU A 300 -11.37 6.41 -11.42
C LEU A 300 -10.32 6.26 -12.54
N ALA A 301 -10.63 6.86 -13.70
CA ALA A 301 -9.64 7.13 -14.72
C ALA A 301 -8.68 8.25 -14.27
N PRO A 302 -7.40 8.23 -14.65
CA PRO A 302 -6.42 9.26 -14.27
C PRO A 302 -6.85 10.68 -14.63
N ALA A 303 -7.47 10.88 -15.81
CA ALA A 303 -7.99 12.19 -16.23
C ALA A 303 -9.08 12.73 -15.28
N ALA A 304 -9.95 11.85 -14.77
CA ALA A 304 -11.00 12.25 -13.84
C ALA A 304 -10.43 12.63 -12.45
N LEU A 305 -9.30 12.04 -12.06
CA LEU A 305 -8.61 12.42 -10.82
C LEU A 305 -8.14 13.87 -10.86
N VAL A 306 -7.57 14.33 -11.98
CA VAL A 306 -7.08 15.71 -12.12
C VAL A 306 -8.21 16.71 -11.90
N SER A 307 -9.37 16.52 -12.54
CA SER A 307 -10.54 17.39 -12.34
C SER A 307 -11.10 17.37 -10.91
N MET A 308 -10.88 16.28 -10.15
CA MET A 308 -11.26 16.23 -8.74
C MET A 308 -10.27 16.97 -7.83
N LEU A 309 -8.98 17.01 -8.19
CA LEU A 309 -7.97 17.73 -7.41
C LEU A 309 -8.25 19.23 -7.41
N ASP A 310 -8.70 19.79 -8.54
CA ASP A 310 -9.20 21.18 -8.63
C ASP A 310 -10.36 21.42 -7.65
N ARG A 311 -11.25 20.45 -7.48
CA ARG A 311 -12.40 20.57 -6.56
C ARG A 311 -12.00 20.43 -5.09
N LEU A 312 -10.76 20.00 -4.80
CA LEU A 312 -10.19 19.89 -3.45
C LEU A 312 -9.35 21.11 -3.04
N GLU A 313 -9.47 22.25 -3.75
CA GLU A 313 -8.76 23.51 -3.45
C GLU A 313 -8.85 23.97 -1.98
N THR A 314 -9.95 23.69 -1.29
CA THR A 314 -10.13 24.05 0.13
C THR A 314 -9.43 23.10 1.11
N SER A 315 -8.91 21.97 0.62
CA SER A 315 -8.28 20.92 1.42
C SER A 315 -6.80 20.71 1.07
N LEU A 316 -6.38 21.13 -0.12
CA LEU A 316 -5.00 21.09 -0.60
C LEU A 316 -4.41 22.51 -0.60
N SER A 317 -3.17 22.67 -0.16
CA SER A 317 -2.45 23.95 -0.29
C SER A 317 -1.83 24.10 -1.67
N SER A 318 -1.36 22.99 -2.24
CA SER A 318 -0.87 22.92 -3.62
C SER A 318 -0.96 21.49 -4.13
N TRP A 319 -1.07 21.34 -5.45
CA TRP A 319 -0.87 20.07 -6.13
C TRP A 319 -0.30 20.29 -7.53
N SER A 320 0.46 19.33 -8.04
CA SER A 320 1.00 19.35 -9.41
C SER A 320 1.28 17.93 -9.90
N VAL A 321 1.24 17.73 -11.22
CA VAL A 321 1.63 16.46 -11.85
C VAL A 321 2.95 16.68 -12.57
N GLY A 322 3.97 15.89 -12.22
CA GLY A 322 5.29 15.99 -12.84
C GLY A 322 5.24 15.49 -14.28
N LEU A 323 5.44 16.38 -15.26
CA LEU A 323 5.34 16.05 -16.70
C LEU A 323 6.27 14.89 -17.13
N ALA A 324 7.45 14.77 -16.52
CA ALA A 324 8.43 13.74 -16.88
C ALA A 324 8.23 12.40 -16.15
N SER A 325 7.60 12.40 -14.97
CA SER A 325 7.46 11.18 -14.16
C SER A 325 6.01 10.68 -14.05
N GLY A 326 5.02 11.52 -14.33
CA GLY A 326 3.61 11.23 -14.08
C GLY A 326 3.22 11.21 -12.59
N ASP A 327 4.14 11.60 -11.71
CA ASP A 327 3.89 11.59 -10.27
C ASP A 327 3.04 12.79 -9.86
N LEU A 328 1.98 12.50 -9.12
CA LEU A 328 1.19 13.50 -8.44
C LEU A 328 1.92 13.93 -7.16
N HIS A 329 2.19 15.21 -7.05
CA HIS A 329 2.71 15.88 -5.87
C HIS A 329 1.60 16.71 -5.26
N TRP A 330 1.43 16.65 -3.95
CA TRP A 330 0.46 17.48 -3.26
C TRP A 330 0.93 17.84 -1.86
N GLU A 331 0.35 18.90 -1.31
CA GLU A 331 0.49 19.29 0.07
C GLU A 331 -0.90 19.53 0.67
N MET A 332 -1.16 18.88 1.81
CA MET A 332 -2.41 19.05 2.54
C MET A 332 -2.43 20.39 3.27
N GLN A 333 -3.58 21.06 3.31
CA GLN A 333 -3.72 22.23 4.17
C GLN A 333 -3.52 21.84 5.64
N SER A 334 -2.55 22.48 6.29
CA SER A 334 -2.37 22.27 7.71
C SER A 334 -3.55 22.89 8.46
N LYS A 335 -4.20 22.11 9.36
CA LYS A 335 -5.24 22.64 10.26
C LYS A 335 -4.72 23.67 11.29
N ARG A 336 -3.50 24.18 11.14
CA ARG A 336 -2.86 25.13 12.08
C ARG A 336 -3.16 26.60 11.81
N GLY A 337 -3.92 26.93 10.76
CA GLY A 337 -4.18 28.32 10.36
C GLY A 337 -5.60 28.85 10.60
N GLN A 338 -6.44 28.20 11.41
CA GLN A 338 -7.82 28.66 11.67
C GLN A 338 -8.03 29.27 13.06
N ALA A 339 -6.97 29.84 13.65
CA ALA A 339 -7.04 30.60 14.89
C ALA A 339 -6.33 31.97 14.85
N ASP A 340 -5.60 32.31 13.79
CA ASP A 340 -4.96 33.64 13.69
C ASP A 340 -4.97 34.16 12.26
N GLY A 341 -5.38 35.42 12.10
CA GLY A 341 -4.96 36.23 10.95
C GLY A 341 -6.01 36.51 9.88
N ARG A 342 -7.03 37.29 10.24
CA ARG A 342 -7.72 38.19 9.30
C ARG A 342 -6.72 39.24 8.81
N ALA A 343 -6.09 39.06 7.65
CA ALA A 343 -5.48 40.11 6.80
C ALA A 343 -4.98 39.52 5.47
N GLY A 344 -5.11 40.28 4.37
CA GLY A 344 -4.97 39.85 2.96
C GLY A 344 -3.58 39.31 2.56
N VAL A 345 -3.37 38.80 1.35
CA VAL A 345 -3.39 39.53 0.07
C VAL A 345 -3.38 38.48 -1.06
N ILE A 346 -4.12 38.78 -2.12
CA ILE A 346 -4.19 38.01 -3.36
C ILE A 346 -2.85 38.15 -4.10
N SER A 347 -2.24 37.04 -4.50
CA SER A 347 -1.37 37.01 -5.68
C SER A 347 -1.42 35.64 -6.34
N ARG A 348 -2.16 35.56 -7.46
CA ARG A 348 -2.04 34.52 -8.48
C ARG A 348 -1.00 35.02 -9.48
N CYS A 349 0.12 34.32 -9.64
CA CYS A 349 0.96 34.46 -10.82
C CYS A 349 0.50 33.42 -11.85
N GLY A 350 0.29 33.87 -13.08
CA GLY A 350 -0.25 33.08 -14.19
C GLY A 350 0.80 32.31 -14.98
#